data_AF-A0A920SUB8-F1
#
_entry.id   AF-A0A920SUB8-F1
#
_cell.length_a   1.000
_cell.length_b   1.000
_cell.length_c   1.000
_cell.angle_alpha   90.00
_cell.angle_beta   90.00
_cell.angle_gamma   90.00
#
_symmetry.space_group_name_H-M   'P 1'
#
loop_
_entity.id
_entity.type
_entity.pdbx_description
1 polymer ?
#
loop_
_entity_poly.entity_id
_entity_poly.type
_entity_poly.pdbx_seq_one_letter_code
_entity_poly.pdbx_strand_id
1 'polypeptide(L)' 'MSKTQAFFNDYLPGKLSANPDLAGKVDQIFQFEIEGAGSFSVDLTVGEGSVTAGTHDSPDCTISCTEAVFEQTL' A
#
# COMPACT_ATOMS: atom_id res chain seq x y z
N MET A 1 9.62 12.25 -8.43
CA MET A 1 8.77 11.33 -7.66
C MET A 1 7.69 10.85 -8.59
N SER A 2 7.58 9.53 -8.82
CA SER A 2 6.43 9.01 -9.57
C SER A 2 5.16 9.12 -8.75
N LYS A 3 3.98 9.02 -9.38
CA LYS A 3 2.71 9.06 -8.64
C LYS A 3 2.59 7.87 -7.70
N THR A 4 3.13 6.72 -8.11
CA THR A 4 3.21 5.51 -7.30
C THR A 4 3.95 5.75 -6.00
N GLN A 5 5.13 6.38 -6.05
CA GLN A 5 5.90 6.68 -4.83
C GLN A 5 5.15 7.65 -3.91
N ALA A 6 4.54 8.70 -4.46
CA ALA A 6 3.75 9.65 -3.67
C ALA A 6 2.49 8.99 -3.05
N PHE A 7 1.91 8.01 -3.72
CA PHE A 7 0.77 7.26 -3.19
C PHE A 7 1.13 6.51 -1.92
N PHE A 8 2.22 5.72 -1.93
CA PHE A 8 2.62 4.92 -0.77
C PHE A 8 3.30 5.75 0.33
N ASN A 9 4.03 6.81 -0.01
CA ASN A 9 4.77 7.59 0.97
C ASN A 9 3.92 8.67 1.66
N ASP A 10 2.95 9.26 0.94
CA ASP A 10 2.24 10.45 1.41
C ASP A 10 0.72 10.22 1.48
N TYR A 11 0.10 9.86 0.35
CA TYR A 11 -1.37 9.81 0.27
C TYR A 11 -1.98 8.72 1.14
N LEU A 12 -1.49 7.48 1.02
CA LEU A 12 -2.07 6.34 1.72
C LEU A 12 -1.87 6.46 3.25
N PRO A 13 -0.67 6.76 3.78
CA PRO A 13 -0.49 7.02 5.20
C PRO A 13 -1.38 8.18 5.69
N GLY A 14 -1.44 9.30 4.94
CA GLY A 14 -2.27 10.44 5.32
C GLY A 14 -3.77 10.10 5.37
N LYS A 15 -4.24 9.26 4.44
CA LYS A 15 -5.64 8.80 4.42
C LYS A 15 -5.98 7.90 5.61
N LEU A 16 -5.06 7.00 5.97
CA LEU A 16 -5.20 6.11 7.13
C LEU A 16 -5.23 6.91 8.44
N SER A 17 -4.29 7.85 8.65
CA SER A 17 -4.29 8.71 9.83
C SER A 17 -5.53 9.61 9.93
N ALA A 18 -6.08 10.06 8.80
CA ALA A 18 -7.32 10.84 8.79
C ALA A 18 -8.58 9.99 9.05
N ASN A 19 -8.50 8.67 8.90
CA ASN A 19 -9.63 7.74 8.99
C ASN A 19 -9.19 6.43 9.68
N PRO A 20 -8.88 6.46 10.98
CA PRO A 20 -8.26 5.34 11.68
C PRO A 20 -9.09 4.05 11.67
N ASP A 21 -10.42 4.16 11.53
CA ASP A 21 -11.32 3.00 11.46
C ASP A 21 -11.26 2.23 10.12
N LEU A 22 -10.57 2.75 9.10
CA LEU A 22 -10.52 2.09 7.79
C LEU A 22 -9.72 0.78 7.83
N ALA A 23 -8.60 0.76 8.56
CA ALA A 23 -7.74 -0.40 8.64
C ALA A 23 -8.50 -1.62 9.16
N GLY A 24 -9.14 -1.48 10.32
CA GLY A 24 -9.93 -2.56 10.93
C GLY A 24 -11.19 -2.98 10.17
N LYS A 25 -11.65 -2.23 9.16
CA LYS A 25 -12.74 -2.67 8.27
C LYS A 25 -12.25 -3.62 7.18
N VAL A 26 -10.98 -3.50 6.79
CA VAL A 26 -10.37 -4.37 5.79
C VAL A 26 -9.67 -5.54 6.48
N ASP A 27 -8.85 -5.25 7.49
CA ASP A 27 -8.17 -6.23 8.36
C ASP A 27 -7.40 -7.30 7.56
N GLN A 28 -6.58 -6.84 6.60
CA GLN A 28 -5.78 -7.69 5.71
C GLN A 28 -4.41 -7.06 5.44
N ILE A 29 -3.46 -7.88 5.02
CA ILE A 29 -2.11 -7.48 4.60
C ILE A 29 -2.00 -7.57 3.08
N PHE A 30 -1.77 -6.43 2.43
CA PHE A 30 -1.56 -6.33 0.98
C PHE A 30 -0.09 -6.16 0.64
N GLN A 31 0.41 -7.00 -0.27
CA GLN A 31 1.68 -6.81 -0.95
C GLN A 31 1.43 -6.17 -2.32
N PHE A 32 2.16 -5.10 -2.61
CA PHE A 32 2.25 -4.49 -3.93
C PHE A 32 3.64 -4.76 -4.51
N GLU A 33 3.68 -5.32 -5.70
CA GLU A 33 4.90 -5.53 -6.48
C GLU A 33 4.77 -4.73 -7.78
N ILE A 34 5.32 -3.52 -7.77
CA ILE A 34 5.15 -2.57 -8.87
C ILE A 34 6.45 -2.54 -9.68
N GLU A 35 6.43 -3.17 -10.85
CA GLU A 35 7.56 -3.14 -11.78
C GLU A 35 7.85 -1.69 -12.19
N GLY A 36 9.07 -1.23 -11.94
CA GLY A 36 9.51 0.16 -12.15
C GLY A 36 9.51 1.03 -10.89
N ALA A 37 8.74 0.69 -9.85
CA ALA A 37 8.63 1.48 -8.62
C ALA A 37 9.10 0.76 -7.35
N GLY A 38 9.12 -0.58 -7.35
CA GLY A 38 9.55 -1.42 -6.23
C GLY A 38 8.39 -2.14 -5.54
N SER A 39 8.70 -2.74 -4.39
CA SER A 39 7.73 -3.47 -3.57
C SER A 39 7.29 -2.62 -2.37
N PHE A 40 6.01 -2.70 -2.03
CA PHE A 40 5.41 -2.03 -0.88
C PHE A 40 4.46 -2.97 -0.16
N SER A 41 4.48 -2.98 1.16
CA SER A 41 3.53 -3.74 1.98
C SER A 41 2.64 -2.79 2.77
N VAL A 42 1.34 -3.09 2.76
CA VAL A 42 0.30 -2.35 3.48
C VAL A 42 -0.35 -3.31 4.46
N ASP A 43 -0.07 -3.13 5.74
CA ASP A 43 -0.64 -3.92 6.82
C ASP A 43 -1.80 -3.15 7.45
N LEU A 44 -3.03 -3.61 7.21
CA LEU A 44 -4.24 -3.02 7.76
C LEU A 44 -4.77 -3.79 8.98
N THR A 45 -4.01 -4.77 9.49
CA THR A 45 -4.35 -5.56 10.69
C THR A 45 -3.89 -4.88 11.99
N VAL A 46 -3.04 -3.85 11.87
CA VAL A 46 -2.42 -3.16 13.01
C VAL A 46 -2.95 -1.74 13.19
N GLY A 47 -3.61 -1.46 14.33
CA GLY A 47 -3.99 -0.09 14.71
C GLY A 47 -4.71 0.68 13.61
N GLU A 48 -4.14 1.82 13.19
CA GLU A 48 -4.63 2.67 12.09
C GLU A 48 -4.17 2.20 10.69
N GLY A 49 -3.36 1.14 10.62
CA GLY A 49 -2.69 0.63 9.43
C GLY A 49 -1.25 1.12 9.29
N SER A 50 -0.42 0.37 8.55
CA SER A 50 0.99 0.66 8.29
C SER A 50 1.32 0.48 6.82
N VAL A 51 2.16 1.37 6.28
CA VAL A 51 2.69 1.27 4.92
C VAL A 51 4.22 1.25 5.01
N THR A 52 4.84 0.22 4.42
CA THR A 52 6.29 0.05 4.45
C THR A 52 6.82 -0.29 3.06
N ALA A 53 7.99 0.24 2.72
CA ALA A 53 8.72 -0.18 1.53
C ALA A 53 9.33 -1.57 1.75
N GLY A 54 9.23 -2.43 0.75
CA GLY A 54 9.71 -3.82 0.79
C GLY A 54 8.58 -4.85 0.67
N THR A 55 8.92 -6.08 1.05
CA THR A 55 8.00 -7.23 1.01
C THR A 55 7.57 -7.63 2.41
N HIS A 56 6.33 -8.12 2.54
CA HIS A 56 5.84 -8.79 3.73
C HIS A 56 6.08 -10.31 3.62
N ASP A 57 6.41 -10.97 4.72
CA ASP A 57 6.70 -12.42 4.73
C ASP A 57 5.45 -13.29 4.54
N SER A 58 4.27 -12.74 4.85
CA SER A 58 2.98 -13.45 4.76
C SER A 58 1.87 -12.46 4.39
N PRO A 59 1.80 -12.02 3.12
CA PRO A 59 0.70 -11.19 2.66
C PRO A 59 -0.56 -12.04 2.41
N ASP A 60 -1.73 -11.49 2.71
CA ASP A 60 -3.01 -12.14 2.38
C ASP A 60 -3.34 -11.99 0.90
N CYS A 61 -2.87 -10.91 0.27
CA CYS A 61 -3.08 -10.63 -1.14
C CYS A 61 -1.85 -9.94 -1.76
N THR A 62 -1.43 -10.42 -2.93
CA THR A 62 -0.34 -9.81 -3.71
C THR A 62 -0.89 -9.24 -5.00
N ILE A 63 -0.60 -7.96 -5.25
CA ILE A 63 -0.97 -7.22 -6.45
C ILE A 63 0.31 -6.90 -7.21
N SER A 64 0.49 -7.55 -8.36
CA SER A 64 1.65 -7.35 -9.23
C SER A 64 1.23 -6.66 -10.52
N CYS A 65 1.85 -5.54 -10.86
CA CYS A 65 1.62 -4.82 -12.11
C CYS A 65 2.81 -3.90 -12.46
N THR A 66 2.76 -3.24 -13.61
CA THR A 66 3.73 -2.20 -13.96
C THR A 66 3.33 -0.86 -13.38
N GLU A 67 4.32 0.00 -13.12
CA GLU A 67 4.08 1.37 -12.68
C GLU A 67 3.10 2.11 -13.60
N ALA A 68 3.25 1.96 -14.92
CA ALA A 68 2.37 2.60 -15.91
C ALA A 68 0.90 2.14 -15.83
N VAL A 69 0.64 0.89 -15.41
CA VAL A 69 -0.72 0.38 -15.19
C VAL A 69 -1.26 0.88 -13.87
N PHE A 70 -0.44 0.84 -12.80
CA PHE A 70 -0.85 1.30 -11.49
C PHE A 70 -1.22 2.79 -11.48
N GLU A 71 -0.43 3.63 -12.15
CA GLU A 71 -0.68 5.07 -12.25
C GLU A 71 -1.99 5.45 -12.97
N GLN A 72 -2.60 4.54 -13.72
CA GLN A 72 -3.93 4.75 -14.32
C GLN A 72 -5.07 4.57 -13.30
N THR A 73 -4.78 3.95 -12.15
CA THR A 73 -5.76 3.67 -11.09
C THR A 73 -5.69 4.64 -9.91
N LEU A 74 -4.63 5.48 -9.85
CA LEU A 74 -4.38 6.51 -8.83
C LEU A 74 -5.13 7.82 -9.13
#